data_AF-A0A9D0LB47-F1
#
_entry.id   AF-A0A9D0LB47-F1
#
_cell.length_a   1.000
_cell.length_b   1.000
_cell.length_c   1.000
_cell.angle_alpha   90.00
_cell.angle_beta   90.00
_cell.angle_gamma   90.00
#
_symmetry.space_group_name_H-M   'P 1'
#
loop_
_entity.id
_entity.type
_entity.pdbx_description
1 polymer ?
#
loop_
_entity_poly.entity_id
_entity_poly.type
_entity_poly.pdbx_seq_one_letter_code
_entity_poly.pdbx_strand_id
1 'polypeptide(L)'
;FTTASLNAAKSISIDLSKQRLYAKENGRVVFSGSISSGNSSHNTPTGRFRILEKDRFHLSTKYPEPHGGAKMYYMHRLTNRGIAIHAGYLPGYPASHGCIRVSTSTAKKLWRWSHTGIKVNVYGHASNFRYVKKRAKKRHLAKKSKLKKRKHYAKKRYNKRKHIAKKAKKRYRRYTKNRRDAYEVVEIYDSW
;
A
#
# COMPACT_ATOMS: atom_id res chain seq x y z
N PHE A 1 -9.97 17.58 -37.03
CA PHE A 1 -10.00 16.35 -36.22
C PHE A 1 -8.93 16.42 -35.14
N THR A 2 -9.31 16.62 -33.87
CA THR A 2 -8.37 16.64 -32.74
C THR A 2 -8.01 15.22 -32.35
N THR A 3 -6.80 14.79 -32.72
CA THR A 3 -6.16 13.59 -32.19
C THR A 3 -5.77 13.84 -30.73
N ALA A 4 -6.76 13.79 -29.83
CA ALA A 4 -6.50 13.57 -28.42
C ALA A 4 -5.89 12.17 -28.29
N SER A 5 -4.56 12.11 -28.43
CA SER A 5 -3.77 10.91 -28.22
C SER A 5 -4.25 10.25 -26.92
N LEU A 6 -4.66 8.98 -27.01
CA LEU A 6 -4.99 8.08 -25.90
C LEU A 6 -3.76 7.78 -25.03
N ASN A 7 -2.93 8.78 -24.75
CA ASN A 7 -1.90 8.73 -23.73
C ASN A 7 -2.60 8.59 -22.39
N ALA A 8 -2.33 7.48 -21.69
CA ALA A 8 -2.86 7.24 -20.36
C ALA A 8 -2.65 8.48 -19.48
N ALA A 9 -3.73 8.97 -18.86
CA ALA A 9 -3.70 10.17 -18.04
C ALA A 9 -2.88 9.91 -16.77
N LYS A 10 -1.58 10.23 -16.83
CA LYS A 10 -0.65 10.09 -15.72
C LYS A 10 -0.89 11.18 -14.68
N SER A 11 -0.94 10.79 -13.41
CA SER A 11 -1.05 11.73 -12.29
C SER A 11 -0.36 11.21 -11.04
N ILE A 12 0.01 12.14 -10.16
CA ILE A 12 0.61 11.83 -8.87
C ILE A 12 -0.34 12.32 -7.78
N SER A 13 -0.56 11.48 -6.76
CA SER A 13 -1.34 11.81 -5.57
C SER A 13 -0.48 11.64 -4.34
N ILE A 14 -0.47 12.62 -3.45
CA ILE A 14 0.39 12.65 -2.26
C ILE A 14 -0.49 12.85 -1.03
N ASP A 15 -0.51 11.84 -0.16
CA ASP A 15 -1.27 11.84 1.08
C ASP A 15 -0.31 12.14 2.25
N LEU A 16 -0.34 13.38 2.74
CA LEU A 16 0.50 13.83 3.85
C LEU A 16 0.14 13.13 5.16
N SER A 17 -1.12 12.77 5.35
CA SER A 17 -1.58 12.08 6.55
C SER A 17 -1.15 10.61 6.58
N LYS A 18 -0.96 9.98 5.42
CA LYS A 18 -0.40 8.61 5.32
C LYS A 18 1.11 8.58 5.06
N GLN A 19 1.73 9.73 4.79
CA GLN A 19 3.10 9.81 4.28
C GLN A 19 3.32 8.84 3.10
N ARG A 20 2.44 8.94 2.09
CA ARG A 20 2.57 8.15 0.85
C ARG A 20 2.36 8.97 -0.41
N LEU A 21 3.13 8.59 -1.44
CA LEU A 21 2.95 8.98 -2.83
C LEU A 21 2.33 7.83 -3.62
N TYR A 22 1.43 8.16 -4.54
CA TYR A 22 0.78 7.24 -5.47
C TYR A 22 0.95 7.78 -6.89
N ALA A 23 1.64 7.03 -7.75
CA ALA A 23 1.68 7.27 -9.19
C ALA A 23 0.50 6.52 -9.83
N LYS A 24 -0.26 7.23 -10.67
CA LYS A 24 -1.51 6.74 -11.24
C LYS A 24 -1.54 6.88 -12.75
N GLU A 25 -2.16 5.91 -13.41
CA GLU A 25 -2.52 5.94 -14.83
C GLU A 25 -4.02 5.68 -14.94
N ASN A 26 -4.76 6.57 -15.61
CA ASN A 26 -6.22 6.45 -15.78
C ASN A 26 -6.94 6.22 -14.44
N GLY A 27 -6.49 6.91 -13.38
CA GLY A 27 -7.03 6.81 -12.02
C GLY A 27 -6.56 5.60 -11.20
N ARG A 28 -5.95 4.59 -11.82
CA ARG A 28 -5.44 3.38 -11.14
C ARG A 28 -4.01 3.58 -10.66
N VAL A 29 -3.70 3.13 -9.43
CA VAL A 29 -2.35 3.20 -8.88
C VAL A 29 -1.46 2.17 -9.56
N VAL A 30 -0.43 2.64 -10.28
CA VAL A 30 0.56 1.78 -10.95
C VAL A 30 1.77 1.49 -10.04
N PHE A 31 2.14 2.43 -9.18
CA PHE A 31 3.04 2.18 -8.07
C PHE A 31 2.88 3.23 -6.98
N SER A 32 3.47 2.97 -5.81
CA SER A 32 3.43 3.90 -4.69
C SER A 32 4.66 3.75 -3.82
N GLY A 33 5.00 4.81 -3.09
CA GLY A 33 6.18 4.86 -2.23
C GLY A 33 5.89 5.61 -0.94
N SER A 34 6.64 5.28 0.12
CA SER A 34 6.64 6.08 1.35
C SER A 34 7.30 7.43 1.08
N ILE A 35 6.83 8.47 1.78
CA ILE A 35 7.44 9.80 1.72
C ILE A 35 7.90 10.27 3.10
N SER A 36 8.71 11.33 3.13
CA SER A 36 8.86 12.22 4.28
C SER A 36 8.65 13.64 3.80
N SER A 37 7.50 14.21 4.17
CA SER A 37 7.11 15.58 3.85
C SER A 37 7.70 16.58 4.86
N GLY A 38 7.31 17.84 4.70
CA GLY A 38 7.61 18.93 5.60
C GLY A 38 7.23 18.65 7.05
N ASN A 39 8.07 19.08 7.99
CA ASN A 39 7.76 19.08 9.41
C ASN A 39 6.77 20.22 9.78
N SER A 40 6.40 20.32 11.06
CA SER A 40 5.42 21.31 11.54
C SER A 40 5.83 22.76 11.31
N SER A 41 7.14 23.06 11.33
CA SER A 41 7.67 24.39 11.09
C SER A 41 7.84 24.71 9.59
N HIS A 42 7.94 23.69 8.75
CA HIS A 42 8.15 23.81 7.31
C HIS A 42 7.17 22.92 6.55
N ASN A 43 5.89 23.26 6.62
CA ASN A 43 4.83 22.43 6.05
C ASN A 43 4.96 22.29 4.53
N THR A 44 4.73 21.08 4.02
CA THR A 44 4.51 20.89 2.58
C THR A 44 3.15 21.48 2.20
N PRO A 45 3.07 22.39 1.22
CA PRO A 45 1.79 22.97 0.80
C PRO A 45 0.88 21.90 0.18
N THR A 46 -0.41 21.97 0.51
CA THR A 46 -1.45 21.16 -0.14
C THR A 46 -2.00 21.90 -1.36
N GLY A 47 -2.63 21.17 -2.28
CA GLY A 47 -3.23 21.73 -3.48
C GLY A 47 -2.94 20.93 -4.75
N ARG A 48 -3.32 21.54 -5.87
CA ARG A 48 -3.12 21.00 -7.21
C ARG A 48 -1.91 21.68 -7.84
N PHE A 49 -0.91 20.89 -8.19
CA PHE A 49 0.33 21.32 -8.80
C PHE A 49 0.54 20.63 -10.14
N ARG A 50 1.57 21.06 -10.86
CA ARG A 50 2.16 20.35 -11.99
C ARG A 50 3.65 20.20 -11.77
N ILE A 51 4.25 19.18 -12.36
CA ILE A 51 5.71 19.11 -12.44
C ILE A 51 6.18 20.21 -13.39
N LEU A 52 6.82 21.23 -12.85
CA LEU A 52 7.33 22.38 -13.61
C LEU A 52 8.66 22.03 -14.29
N GLU A 53 9.52 21.31 -13.56
CA GLU A 53 10.88 21.03 -13.97
C GLU A 53 11.32 19.65 -13.48
N LYS A 54 12.24 19.06 -14.24
CA LYS A 54 12.90 17.81 -13.93
C LYS A 54 14.41 17.95 -14.14
N ASP A 55 15.16 18.11 -13.06
CA ASP A 55 16.61 17.89 -12.98
C ASP A 55 17.04 16.61 -12.20
N ARG A 56 17.91 15.78 -12.81
CA ARG A 56 18.43 14.53 -12.21
C ARG A 56 19.42 14.80 -11.08
N PHE A 57 20.24 15.84 -11.20
CA PHE A 57 21.38 16.12 -10.31
C PHE A 57 21.22 17.44 -9.56
N HIS A 58 19.97 17.86 -9.35
CA HIS A 58 19.64 19.14 -8.73
C HIS A 58 20.31 19.35 -7.38
N LEU A 59 20.81 20.56 -7.18
CA LEU A 59 21.32 21.06 -5.90
C LEU A 59 20.38 22.16 -5.41
N SER A 60 19.98 22.09 -4.15
CA SER A 60 19.17 23.14 -3.53
C SER A 60 19.95 24.45 -3.50
N THR A 61 19.31 25.55 -3.91
CA THR A 61 19.89 26.90 -3.79
C THR A 61 19.79 27.47 -2.37
N LYS A 62 18.94 26.89 -1.52
CA LYS A 62 18.64 27.40 -0.17
C LYS A 62 19.21 26.52 0.95
N TYR A 63 19.11 25.20 0.81
CA TYR A 63 19.46 24.27 1.89
C TYR A 63 20.74 23.47 1.58
N PRO A 64 21.57 23.11 2.58
CA PRO A 64 21.53 23.66 3.95
C PRO A 64 21.77 25.17 3.95
N GLU A 65 21.08 25.89 4.83
CA GLU A 65 21.32 27.33 4.99
C GLU A 65 22.68 27.56 5.66
N PRO A 66 23.38 28.67 5.34
CA PRO A 66 23.00 29.69 4.36
C PRO A 66 23.49 29.38 2.92
N HIS A 67 24.29 28.32 2.73
CA HIS A 67 25.10 28.15 1.52
C HIS A 67 24.45 27.33 0.40
N GLY A 68 23.32 26.68 0.64
CA GLY A 68 22.73 25.74 -0.30
C GLY A 68 23.59 24.48 -0.49
N GLY A 69 23.36 23.77 -1.61
CA GLY A 69 24.16 22.60 -2.03
C GLY A 69 23.60 21.24 -1.62
N ALA A 70 22.46 21.17 -0.93
CA ALA A 70 21.82 19.90 -0.62
C ALA A 70 21.45 19.15 -1.90
N LYS A 71 21.95 17.91 -2.01
CA LYS A 71 21.66 17.02 -3.15
C LYS A 71 20.18 16.64 -3.16
N MET A 72 19.49 16.97 -4.25
CA MET A 72 18.09 16.67 -4.50
C MET A 72 17.95 15.77 -5.73
N TYR A 73 18.61 14.61 -5.73
CA TYR A 73 18.61 13.73 -6.90
C TYR A 73 17.20 13.36 -7.38
N TYR A 74 17.01 13.35 -8.70
CA TYR A 74 15.71 13.10 -9.37
C TYR A 74 14.61 14.08 -8.93
N MET A 75 14.93 15.38 -8.95
CA MET A 75 14.06 16.47 -8.49
C MET A 75 12.90 16.75 -9.45
N HIS A 76 11.67 16.67 -8.97
CA HIS A 76 10.48 17.16 -9.67
C HIS A 76 10.02 18.45 -8.99
N ARG A 77 10.22 19.61 -9.61
CA ARG A 77 9.81 20.91 -9.05
C ARG A 77 8.29 21.05 -9.13
N LEU A 78 7.65 21.41 -8.03
CA LEU A 78 6.21 21.64 -7.93
C LEU A 78 5.85 23.12 -7.87
N THR A 79 6.74 23.95 -7.32
CA THR A 79 6.52 25.39 -7.18
C THR A 79 7.78 26.17 -7.56
N ASN A 80 7.58 27.41 -8.02
CA ASN A 80 8.70 28.35 -8.27
C ASN A 80 9.46 28.70 -6.99
N ARG A 81 8.85 28.48 -5.81
CA ARG A 81 9.46 28.67 -4.48
C ARG A 81 10.37 27.50 -4.06
N GLY A 82 10.56 26.49 -4.90
CA GLY A 82 11.51 25.40 -4.64
C GLY A 82 10.95 24.17 -3.92
N ILE A 83 9.62 24.06 -3.75
CA ILE A 83 9.03 22.82 -3.23
C ILE A 83 9.11 21.76 -4.32
N ALA A 84 9.71 20.60 -3.99
CA ALA A 84 9.95 19.54 -4.96
C ALA A 84 9.79 18.13 -4.38
N ILE A 85 9.60 17.16 -5.25
CA ILE A 85 9.73 15.73 -4.95
C ILE A 85 11.14 15.29 -5.32
N HIS A 86 11.89 14.65 -4.43
CA HIS A 86 13.26 14.21 -4.74
C HIS A 86 13.69 13.02 -3.88
N ALA A 87 14.79 12.37 -4.26
CA ALA A 87 15.42 11.34 -3.45
C ALA A 87 15.94 11.93 -2.13
N GLY A 88 15.70 11.23 -1.02
CA GLY A 88 16.23 11.61 0.29
C GLY A 88 15.97 10.58 1.37
N TYR A 89 16.57 10.79 2.53
CA TYR A 89 16.38 9.94 3.70
C TYR A 89 14.92 9.95 4.19
N LEU A 90 14.40 8.78 4.58
CA LEU A 90 13.02 8.60 5.03
C LEU A 90 12.97 8.11 6.48
N PRO A 91 12.85 9.00 7.47
CA PRO A 91 12.83 8.60 8.88
C PRO A 91 11.50 7.96 9.33
N GLY A 92 10.52 7.84 8.41
CA GLY A 92 9.21 7.28 8.71
C GLY A 92 8.25 8.25 9.41
N TYR A 93 8.53 9.56 9.34
CA TYR A 93 7.68 10.67 9.79
C TYR A 93 7.98 11.95 8.96
N PRO A 94 7.09 12.97 8.99
CA PRO A 94 7.33 14.27 8.35
C PRO A 94 8.53 14.98 8.98
N ALA A 95 9.54 15.33 8.19
CA ALA A 95 10.84 15.76 8.70
C ALA A 95 11.66 16.66 7.74
N SER A 96 11.14 17.01 6.56
CA SER A 96 11.85 17.89 5.64
C SER A 96 11.56 19.37 5.89
N HIS A 97 12.24 20.24 5.14
CA HIS A 97 11.98 21.67 5.04
C HIS A 97 10.90 22.01 3.98
N GLY A 98 9.89 21.15 3.83
CA GLY A 98 8.75 21.36 2.93
C GLY A 98 8.78 20.50 1.66
N CYS A 99 9.96 20.10 1.17
CA CYS A 99 10.09 19.15 0.06
C CYS A 99 9.54 17.77 0.41
N ILE A 100 9.19 16.99 -0.61
CA ILE A 100 8.65 15.64 -0.45
C ILE A 100 9.75 14.64 -0.78
N ARG A 101 10.38 14.10 0.26
CA ARG A 101 11.43 13.09 0.09
C ARG A 101 10.80 11.74 -0.23
N VAL A 102 11.41 11.01 -1.15
CA VAL A 102 11.11 9.60 -1.47
C VAL A 102 12.40 8.78 -1.44
N SER A 103 12.30 7.46 -1.37
CA SER A 103 13.48 6.59 -1.50
C SER A 103 14.13 6.78 -2.86
N THR A 104 15.45 6.59 -2.96
CA THR A 104 16.18 6.70 -4.23
C THR A 104 15.59 5.81 -5.33
N SER A 105 15.16 4.59 -4.98
CA SER A 105 14.49 3.68 -5.93
C SER A 105 13.15 4.24 -6.43
N THR A 106 12.34 4.81 -5.55
CA THR A 106 11.08 5.46 -5.90
C THR A 106 11.32 6.70 -6.75
N ALA A 107 12.33 7.52 -6.40
CA ALA A 107 12.69 8.73 -7.13
C ALA A 107 13.12 8.40 -8.57
N LYS A 108 14.03 7.43 -8.74
CA LYS A 108 14.46 6.90 -10.05
C LYS A 108 13.28 6.40 -10.88
N LYS A 109 12.39 5.60 -10.27
CA LYS A 109 11.21 5.06 -10.96
C LYS A 109 10.26 6.17 -11.38
N LEU A 110 9.95 7.11 -10.48
CA LEU A 110 9.09 8.26 -10.75
C LEU A 110 9.70 9.17 -11.82
N TRP A 111 11.02 9.36 -11.83
CA TRP A 111 11.73 10.12 -12.85
C TRP A 111 11.50 9.59 -14.25
N ARG A 112 11.66 8.27 -14.42
CA ARG A 112 11.53 7.62 -15.73
C ARG A 112 10.08 7.57 -16.17
N TRP A 113 9.16 7.38 -15.23
CA TRP A 113 7.74 7.22 -15.51
C TRP A 113 7.02 8.55 -15.83
N SER A 114 7.44 9.65 -15.19
CA SER A 114 6.79 10.96 -15.28
C SER A 114 7.40 11.86 -16.36
N HIS A 115 6.66 12.91 -16.74
CA HIS A 115 7.12 14.01 -17.57
C HIS A 115 6.70 15.36 -16.96
N THR A 116 7.27 16.45 -17.46
CA THR A 116 6.84 17.81 -17.10
C THR A 116 5.36 18.01 -17.47
N GLY A 117 4.65 18.81 -16.69
CA GLY A 117 3.21 19.05 -16.86
C GLY A 117 2.28 18.02 -16.22
N ILE A 118 2.77 16.84 -15.79
CA ILE A 118 1.94 15.86 -15.06
C ILE A 118 1.32 16.52 -13.83
N LYS A 119 0.02 16.24 -13.62
CA LYS A 119 -0.74 16.72 -12.46
C LYS A 119 -0.26 16.05 -11.17
N VAL A 120 -0.05 16.85 -10.14
CA VAL A 120 0.31 16.40 -8.78
C VAL A 120 -0.72 16.96 -7.81
N ASN A 121 -1.45 16.08 -7.12
CA ASN A 121 -2.39 16.48 -6.08
C ASN A 121 -1.82 16.16 -4.70
N VAL A 122 -1.60 17.18 -3.88
CA VAL A 122 -1.10 17.04 -2.49
C VAL A 122 -2.26 17.32 -1.54
N TYR A 123 -2.55 16.39 -0.64
CA TYR A 123 -3.70 16.47 0.26
C TYR A 123 -3.43 15.85 1.63
N GLY A 124 -4.35 16.13 2.56
CA GLY A 124 -4.23 15.73 3.96
C GLY A 124 -3.21 16.60 4.72
N HIS A 125 -3.03 16.30 6.00
CA HIS A 125 -2.13 17.04 6.88
C HIS A 125 -1.11 16.12 7.54
N ALA A 126 0.15 16.57 7.57
CA ALA A 126 1.25 15.86 8.20
C ALA A 126 1.06 15.67 9.71
N SER A 127 0.40 16.62 10.38
CA SER A 127 0.02 16.54 11.81
C SER A 127 -0.85 15.31 12.12
N ASN A 128 -1.67 14.86 11.18
CA ASN A 128 -2.54 13.69 11.35
C ASN A 128 -1.80 12.35 11.22
N PHE A 129 -0.51 12.34 10.86
CA PHE A 129 0.26 11.12 10.60
C PHE A 129 0.26 10.14 11.78
N ARG A 130 0.53 10.62 13.00
CA ARG A 130 0.57 9.78 14.21
C ARG A 130 -0.78 9.12 14.47
N TYR A 131 -1.87 9.88 14.34
CA TYR A 131 -3.24 9.38 14.50
C TYR A 131 -3.57 8.30 13.47
N VAL A 132 -3.30 8.56 12.19
CA VAL A 132 -3.56 7.62 11.09
C VAL A 132 -2.78 6.32 11.29
N LYS A 133 -1.50 6.41 11.67
CA LYS A 133 -0.63 5.25 11.94
C LYS A 133 -1.15 4.42 13.12
N LYS A 134 -1.56 5.07 14.22
CA LYS A 134 -2.16 4.40 15.39
C LYS A 134 -3.45 3.66 15.02
N ARG A 135 -4.35 4.31 14.27
CA ARG A 135 -5.62 3.72 13.82
C ARG A 135 -5.40 2.54 12.87
N ALA A 136 -4.45 2.65 11.93
CA ALA A 136 -4.08 1.56 11.04
C ALA A 136 -3.54 0.34 11.80
N LYS A 137 -2.65 0.55 12.78
CA LYS A 137 -2.14 -0.52 13.66
C LYS A 137 -3.27 -1.22 14.42
N LYS A 138 -4.20 -0.46 15.03
CA LYS A 138 -5.37 -1.01 15.73
C LYS A 138 -6.23 -1.89 14.81
N ARG A 139 -6.53 -1.43 13.59
CA ARG A 139 -7.30 -2.21 12.60
C ARG A 139 -6.57 -3.48 12.18
N HIS A 140 -5.27 -3.42 11.94
CA HIS A 140 -4.47 -4.59 11.59
C HIS A 140 -4.50 -5.66 12.69
N LEU A 141 -4.27 -5.25 13.95
CA LEU A 141 -4.33 -6.14 15.11
C LEU A 141 -5.72 -6.78 15.28
N ALA A 142 -6.79 -6.01 15.11
CA ALA A 142 -8.16 -6.53 15.15
C ALA A 142 -8.41 -7.58 14.04
N LYS A 143 -7.95 -7.33 12.81
CA LYS A 143 -8.06 -8.28 11.69
C LYS A 143 -7.27 -9.57 11.98
N LYS A 144 -6.05 -9.46 12.51
CA LYS A 144 -5.20 -10.59 12.90
C LYS A 144 -5.87 -11.43 14.01
N SER A 145 -6.45 -10.78 15.02
CA SER A 145 -7.19 -11.45 16.09
C SER A 145 -8.43 -12.20 15.55
N LYS A 146 -9.23 -11.55 14.69
CA LYS A 146 -10.41 -12.18 14.05
C LYS A 146 -10.01 -13.40 13.21
N LEU A 147 -8.90 -13.31 12.46
CA LEU A 147 -8.36 -14.43 11.69
C LEU A 147 -7.92 -15.60 12.58
N LYS A 148 -7.23 -15.31 13.69
CA LYS A 148 -6.80 -16.33 14.68
C LYS A 148 -8.02 -17.08 15.26
N LYS A 149 -9.05 -16.34 15.70
CA LYS A 149 -10.31 -16.94 16.18
C LYS A 149 -10.96 -17.81 15.12
N ARG A 150 -11.09 -17.32 13.87
CA ARG A 150 -11.66 -18.11 12.75
C ARG A 150 -10.90 -19.42 12.52
N LYS A 151 -9.56 -19.37 12.47
CA LYS A 151 -8.72 -20.58 12.32
C LYS A 151 -8.92 -21.56 13.48
N HIS A 152 -8.97 -21.06 14.72
CA HIS A 152 -9.23 -21.89 15.90
C HIS A 152 -10.57 -22.63 15.82
N TYR A 153 -11.68 -21.92 15.53
CA TYR A 153 -12.99 -22.54 15.43
C TYR A 153 -13.13 -23.47 14.21
N ALA A 154 -12.49 -23.15 13.08
CA ALA A 154 -12.44 -24.04 11.93
C ALA A 154 -11.74 -25.37 12.28
N LYS A 155 -10.60 -25.31 12.99
CA LYS A 155 -9.89 -26.50 13.47
C LYS A 155 -10.73 -27.31 14.46
N LYS A 156 -11.43 -26.65 15.39
CA LYS A 156 -12.34 -27.30 16.34
C LYS A 156 -13.49 -28.03 15.61
N ARG A 157 -14.11 -27.40 14.61
CA ARG A 157 -15.17 -28.00 13.76
C ARG A 157 -14.64 -29.21 12.98
N TYR A 158 -13.46 -29.10 12.37
CA TYR A 158 -12.81 -30.20 11.66
C TYR A 158 -12.57 -31.40 12.59
N ASN A 159 -11.98 -31.18 13.77
CA ASN A 159 -11.70 -32.24 14.73
C ASN A 159 -13.01 -32.91 15.23
N LYS A 160 -14.07 -32.13 15.48
CA LYS A 160 -15.40 -32.67 15.86
C LYS A 160 -15.98 -33.55 14.75
N ARG A 161 -15.97 -33.09 13.49
CA ARG A 161 -16.42 -33.88 12.32
C ARG A 161 -15.61 -35.17 12.16
N LYS A 162 -14.29 -35.08 12.27
CA LYS A 162 -13.38 -36.26 12.23
C LYS A 162 -13.72 -37.28 13.31
N HIS A 163 -14.01 -36.83 14.52
CA HIS A 163 -14.43 -37.72 15.62
C HIS A 163 -15.78 -38.40 15.37
N ILE A 164 -16.77 -37.63 14.89
CA ILE A 164 -18.10 -38.16 14.54
C ILE A 164 -17.98 -39.20 13.42
N ALA A 165 -17.25 -38.91 12.36
CA ALA A 165 -17.02 -39.84 11.25
C ALA A 165 -16.32 -41.13 11.71
N LYS A 166 -15.33 -41.02 12.61
CA LYS A 166 -14.70 -42.21 13.23
C LYS A 166 -15.70 -43.06 14.02
N LYS A 167 -16.56 -42.43 14.83
CA LYS A 167 -17.61 -43.15 15.59
C LYS A 167 -18.62 -43.81 14.65
N ALA A 168 -19.09 -43.11 13.62
CA ALA A 168 -19.99 -43.66 12.61
C ALA A 168 -19.39 -44.87 11.89
N LYS A 169 -18.13 -44.78 11.43
CA LYS A 169 -17.41 -45.89 10.79
C LYS A 169 -17.25 -47.10 11.73
N LYS A 170 -16.99 -46.87 13.02
CA LYS A 170 -16.93 -47.94 14.03
C LYS A 170 -18.29 -48.60 14.24
N ARG A 171 -19.38 -47.82 14.30
CA ARG A 171 -20.76 -48.34 14.44
C ARG A 171 -21.16 -49.16 13.21
N TYR A 172 -20.89 -48.66 12.01
CA TYR A 172 -21.13 -49.35 10.75
C TYR A 172 -20.41 -50.71 10.71
N ARG A 173 -19.10 -50.74 11.00
CA ARG A 173 -18.31 -51.98 11.07
C ARG A 173 -18.86 -53.02 12.06
N ARG A 174 -19.43 -52.58 13.20
CA ARG A 174 -20.08 -53.50 14.16
C ARG A 174 -21.39 -54.05 13.63
N TYR A 175 -22.20 -53.19 13.02
CA TYR A 175 -23.47 -53.57 12.41
C TYR A 175 -23.24 -54.65 11.33
N THR A 176 -22.28 -54.43 10.42
CA THR A 176 -21.97 -55.40 9.36
C THR A 176 -21.29 -56.67 9.87
N LYS A 177 -20.57 -56.64 11.00
CA LYS A 177 -19.94 -57.83 11.60
C LYS A 177 -20.93 -58.75 12.31
N ASN A 178 -22.00 -58.18 12.88
CA ASN A 178 -23.02 -58.95 13.62
C ASN A 178 -24.17 -59.47 12.74
N ARG A 179 -24.27 -59.05 11.48
CA ARG A 179 -25.10 -59.71 10.47
C ARG A 179 -24.22 -60.71 9.73
N ARG A 180 -24.35 -62.00 10.04
CA ARG A 180 -23.88 -63.08 9.17
C ARG A 180 -24.79 -63.28 7.94
N ASP A 181 -25.92 -62.58 7.86
CA ASP A 181 -26.80 -62.58 6.68
C ASP A 181 -27.08 -61.14 6.20
N ALA A 182 -26.38 -60.75 5.14
CA ALA A 182 -26.80 -59.73 4.19
C ALA A 182 -25.84 -59.79 2.98
N TYR A 183 -26.03 -60.80 2.13
CA TYR A 183 -25.72 -60.64 0.71
C TYR A 183 -26.70 -59.61 0.12
N GLU A 184 -26.21 -58.85 -0.87
CA GLU A 184 -26.91 -57.78 -1.62
C GLU A 184 -27.22 -56.47 -0.86
N VAL A 185 -26.32 -55.49 -0.95
CA VAL A 185 -26.52 -54.13 -1.51
C VAL A 185 -25.12 -53.49 -1.55
N VAL A 186 -24.34 -53.87 -2.56
CA VAL A 186 -23.10 -53.19 -2.92
C VAL A 186 -23.33 -52.59 -4.30
N GLU A 187 -23.92 -51.41 -4.33
CA GLU A 187 -23.84 -50.43 -5.42
C GLU A 187 -24.55 -49.17 -4.92
N ILE A 188 -24.21 -48.00 -5.46
CA ILE A 188 -24.68 -46.67 -5.04
C ILE A 188 -23.96 -46.08 -3.81
N TYR A 189 -22.62 -45.90 -3.85
CA TYR A 189 -21.97 -44.79 -3.11
C TYR A 189 -20.59 -44.38 -3.68
N ASP A 190 -20.28 -44.72 -4.94
CA ASP A 190 -19.06 -44.29 -5.64
C ASP A 190 -19.34 -43.38 -6.87
N SER A 191 -20.53 -42.78 -6.94
CA SER A 191 -20.77 -41.60 -7.78
C SER A 191 -21.22 -40.44 -6.89
N TRP A 192 -20.73 -39.23 -7.18
CA TRP A 192 -20.85 -37.93 -6.48
C TRP A 192 -19.66 -37.51 -5.59
#